data_AF-A0A2A4IWY6-F1
#
_entry.id   AF-A0A2A4IWY6-F1
#
_cell.length_a   1.000
_cell.length_b   1.000
_cell.length_c   1.000
_cell.angle_alpha   90.00
_cell.angle_beta   90.00
_cell.angle_gamma   90.00
#
_symmetry.space_group_name_H-M   'P 1'
#
loop_
_entity.id
_entity.type
_entity.pdbx_description
1 polymer ?
#
loop_
_entity_poly.entity_id
_entity_poly.type
_entity_poly.pdbx_seq_one_letter_code
_entity_poly.pdbx_strand_id
1 'polypeptide(L)'
;VNLNLQQPELIKFCKTQNIAVVGYTPFGSLFHSKAAADAPPPRTDEQALLRIADKYHKTVAQVALRYLIELGVIPIPKSVTPKRIRANIEVFDFQLKKEERDVMQSYDRNYRTIAVTMWKDSPYYPF
;
A
#
# COMPACT_ATOMS: atom_id res chain seq x y z
N VAL A 1 1.11 2.53 5.80
CA VAL A 1 1.34 3.07 4.45
C VAL A 1 0.74 2.08 3.46
N ASN A 2 -0.13 2.53 2.58
CA ASN A 2 -0.76 1.75 1.52
C ASN A 2 -1.13 2.69 0.36
N LEU A 3 -1.80 2.20 -0.69
CA LEU A 3 -2.09 3.01 -1.88
C LEU A 3 -2.96 4.25 -1.59
N ASN A 4 -3.84 4.19 -0.59
CA ASN A 4 -4.73 5.31 -0.24
C ASN A 4 -4.13 6.31 0.75
N LEU A 5 -3.00 5.97 1.37
CA LEU A 5 -2.29 6.79 2.34
C LEU A 5 -0.78 6.50 2.24
N GLN A 6 -0.09 7.25 1.38
CA GLN A 6 1.28 6.95 0.97
C GLN A 6 2.33 7.65 1.82
N GLN A 7 1.94 8.65 2.62
CA GLN A 7 2.78 9.25 3.67
C GLN A 7 4.12 9.83 3.16
N PRO A 8 4.18 10.59 2.05
CA PRO A 8 5.45 11.03 1.46
C PRO A 8 6.29 11.89 2.41
N GLU A 9 5.66 12.79 3.16
CA GLU A 9 6.35 13.67 4.12
C GLU A 9 6.91 12.90 5.32
N LEU A 10 6.11 12.01 5.92
CA LEU A 10 6.53 11.17 7.02
C LEU A 10 7.67 10.22 6.60
N ILE A 11 7.56 9.59 5.43
CA ILE A 11 8.62 8.73 4.88
C ILE A 11 9.90 9.53 4.68
N LYS A 12 9.81 10.72 4.08
CA LYS A 12 10.97 11.61 3.88
C LYS A 12 11.60 11.98 5.23
N PHE A 13 10.80 12.39 6.20
CA PHE A 13 11.28 12.72 7.55
C PHE A 13 12.00 11.52 8.18
N CYS A 14 11.36 10.36 8.27
CA CYS A 14 11.95 9.15 8.83
C CYS A 14 13.27 8.79 8.14
N LYS A 15 13.34 8.91 6.81
CA LYS A 15 14.58 8.68 6.05
C LYS A 15 15.72 9.62 6.46
N THR A 16 15.44 10.91 6.67
CA THR A 16 16.47 11.88 7.14
C THR A 16 16.96 11.58 8.55
N GLN A 17 16.14 10.89 9.36
CA GLN A 17 16.46 10.53 10.74
C GLN A 17 17.01 9.10 10.87
N ASN A 18 17.31 8.42 9.75
CA ASN A 18 17.72 7.01 9.73
C ASN A 18 16.71 6.07 10.43
N ILE A 19 15.41 6.36 10.27
CA ILE A 19 14.30 5.56 10.78
C ILE A 19 13.66 4.81 9.62
N ALA A 20 13.60 3.49 9.72
CA ALA A 20 12.89 2.66 8.75
C ALA A 20 11.37 2.72 8.97
N VAL A 21 10.61 2.88 7.89
CA VAL A 21 9.13 2.90 7.94
C VAL A 21 8.59 1.51 7.63
N VAL A 22 7.85 0.93 8.58
CA VAL A 22 7.14 -0.34 8.41
C VAL A 22 5.69 -0.09 7.99
N GLY A 23 5.30 -0.63 6.85
CA GLY A 23 3.96 -0.48 6.27
C GLY A 23 2.98 -1.50 6.83
N TYR A 24 2.36 -1.20 7.98
CA TYR A 24 1.17 -1.92 8.45
C TYR A 24 -0.02 -1.69 7.49
N THR A 25 -0.92 -2.69 7.43
CA THR A 25 -2.06 -2.78 6.49
C THR A 25 -1.68 -2.40 5.05
N PRO A 26 -0.66 -3.05 4.45
CA PRO A 26 -0.09 -2.60 3.17
C PRO A 26 -1.08 -2.68 2.01
N PHE A 27 -2.12 -3.51 2.13
CA PHE A 27 -3.19 -3.60 1.13
C PHE A 27 -4.33 -2.60 1.34
N GLY A 28 -4.40 -1.89 2.48
CA GLY A 28 -5.45 -0.89 2.75
C GLY A 28 -6.86 -1.37 2.37
N SER A 29 -7.51 -0.62 1.48
CA SER A 29 -8.84 -0.91 0.94
C SER A 29 -8.84 -1.69 -0.40
N LEU A 30 -7.68 -2.19 -0.85
CA LEU A 30 -7.51 -2.81 -2.17
C LEU A 30 -8.47 -3.99 -2.43
N PHE A 31 -8.78 -4.77 -1.41
CA PHE A 31 -9.71 -5.90 -1.54
C PHE A 31 -11.13 -5.46 -1.15
N HIS A 32 -12.10 -5.70 -2.03
CA HIS A 32 -13.52 -5.40 -1.79
C HIS A 32 -14.03 -5.91 -0.44
N SER A 33 -13.67 -7.13 -0.05
CA SER A 33 -14.08 -7.74 1.24
C SER A 33 -13.45 -7.12 2.49
N LYS A 34 -12.52 -6.17 2.33
CA LYS A 34 -11.81 -5.47 3.41
C LYS A 34 -11.98 -3.95 3.35
N ALA A 35 -12.59 -3.43 2.29
CA ALA A 35 -12.85 -2.01 2.14
C ALA A 35 -14.09 -1.60 2.94
N ALA A 36 -14.00 -0.45 3.61
CA ALA A 36 -15.20 0.23 4.11
C ALA A 36 -16.02 0.75 2.93
N ALA A 37 -17.31 1.01 3.16
CA ALA A 37 -18.22 1.47 2.12
C ALA A 37 -17.80 2.82 1.49
N ASP A 38 -17.18 3.68 2.28
CA ASP A 38 -16.68 5.01 1.91
C ASP A 38 -15.21 5.01 1.46
N ALA A 39 -14.53 3.86 1.47
CA ALA A 39 -13.13 3.80 1.12
C ALA A 39 -12.92 4.14 -0.37
N PRO A 40 -12.03 5.07 -0.72
CA PRO A 40 -11.78 5.44 -2.11
C PRO A 40 -11.16 4.30 -2.91
N PRO A 41 -11.17 4.37 -4.25
CA PRO A 41 -10.39 3.45 -5.09
C PRO A 41 -8.89 3.53 -4.73
N PRO A 42 -8.09 2.49 -5.04
CA PRO A 42 -8.40 1.43 -6.00
C PRO A 42 -8.93 0.15 -5.37
N ARG A 43 -9.41 -0.74 -6.23
CA ARG A 43 -9.74 -2.13 -5.91
C ARG A 43 -8.93 -3.09 -6.80
N THR A 44 -8.97 -4.38 -6.49
CA THR A 44 -8.22 -5.41 -7.24
C THR A 44 -8.61 -5.53 -8.71
N ASP A 45 -9.78 -5.01 -9.08
CA ASP A 45 -10.34 -5.00 -10.43
C ASP A 45 -10.16 -3.65 -11.17
N GLU A 46 -9.41 -2.72 -10.57
CA GLU A 46 -9.08 -1.44 -11.20
C GLU A 46 -8.27 -1.66 -12.48
N GLN A 47 -8.78 -1.16 -13.61
CA GLN A 47 -8.25 -1.50 -14.93
C GLN A 47 -6.78 -1.07 -15.11
N ALA A 48 -6.40 0.07 -14.54
CA ALA A 48 -5.02 0.53 -14.57
C ALA A 48 -4.09 -0.42 -13.80
N LEU A 49 -4.51 -0.93 -12.64
CA LEU A 49 -3.72 -1.89 -11.86
C LEU A 49 -3.65 -3.25 -12.54
N LEU A 50 -4.74 -3.72 -13.15
CA LEU A 50 -4.78 -4.96 -13.91
C LEU A 50 -3.80 -4.92 -15.08
N ARG A 51 -3.75 -3.82 -15.84
CA ARG A 51 -2.78 -3.64 -16.94
C ARG A 51 -1.33 -3.69 -16.47
N ILE A 52 -1.01 -3.04 -15.34
CA ILE A 52 0.34 -3.08 -14.76
C ILE A 52 0.68 -4.50 -14.32
N ALA A 53 -0.25 -5.17 -13.65
CA ALA A 53 -0.08 -6.53 -13.16
C ALA A 53 0.15 -7.53 -14.31
N ASP A 54 -0.66 -7.45 -15.37
CA ASP A 54 -0.56 -8.28 -16.57
C ASP A 54 0.80 -8.13 -17.26
N LYS A 55 1.27 -6.90 -17.43
CA LYS A 55 2.58 -6.59 -18.04
C LYS A 55 3.76 -7.28 -17.35
N TYR A 56 3.71 -7.44 -16.03
CA TYR A 56 4.77 -8.11 -15.26
C TYR A 56 4.46 -9.58 -14.96
N HIS A 57 3.32 -10.10 -15.43
CA HIS A 57 2.79 -11.42 -15.06
C HIS A 57 2.69 -11.61 -13.54
N LYS A 58 2.24 -10.54 -12.86
CA LYS A 58 2.05 -10.48 -11.41
C LYS A 58 0.58 -10.27 -11.07
N THR A 59 0.27 -10.35 -9.80
CA THR A 59 -1.04 -9.95 -9.26
C THR A 59 -1.04 -8.47 -8.88
N VAL A 60 -2.23 -7.85 -8.84
CA VAL A 60 -2.39 -6.47 -8.34
C VAL A 60 -1.86 -6.30 -6.91
N ALA A 61 -1.97 -7.33 -6.08
CA ALA A 61 -1.39 -7.34 -4.73
C ALA A 61 0.14 -7.26 -4.76
N GLN A 62 0.81 -8.02 -5.65
CA GLN A 62 2.26 -7.95 -5.83
C GLN A 62 2.72 -6.58 -6.34
N VAL A 63 1.98 -5.99 -7.29
CA VAL A 63 2.23 -4.62 -7.77
C VAL A 63 2.13 -3.59 -6.64
N ALA A 64 1.10 -3.70 -5.79
CA ALA A 64 0.96 -2.83 -4.62
C ALA A 64 2.12 -2.98 -3.64
N LEU A 65 2.56 -4.21 -3.34
CA LEU A 65 3.71 -4.45 -2.46
C LEU A 65 5.01 -3.92 -3.05
N ARG A 66 5.26 -4.16 -4.33
CA ARG A 66 6.43 -3.65 -5.05
C ARG A 66 6.50 -2.13 -4.99
N TYR A 67 5.36 -1.46 -5.20
CA TYR A 67 5.28 -0.01 -5.10
C TYR A 67 5.69 0.51 -3.72
N LEU A 68 5.16 -0.09 -2.64
CA LEU A 68 5.53 0.31 -1.28
C LEU A 68 7.03 0.12 -1.01
N ILE A 69 7.62 -0.97 -1.50
CA ILE A 69 9.07 -1.23 -1.40
C ILE A 69 9.87 -0.14 -2.14
N GLU A 70 9.43 0.28 -3.33
CA GLU A 70 10.07 1.37 -4.09
C GLU A 70 9.96 2.74 -3.41
N LEU A 71 8.95 2.95 -2.55
CA LEU A 71 8.87 4.13 -1.67
C LEU A 71 9.85 4.07 -0.48
N GLY A 72 10.58 2.97 -0.30
CA GLY A 72 11.45 2.74 0.86
C GLY A 72 10.71 2.27 2.10
N VAL A 73 9.49 1.75 1.95
CA VAL A 73 8.69 1.19 3.04
C VAL A 73 8.91 -0.33 3.12
N ILE A 74 8.87 -0.87 4.34
CA ILE A 74 8.90 -2.32 4.60
C ILE A 74 7.45 -2.79 4.81
N PRO A 75 6.73 -3.25 3.77
CA PRO A 75 5.35 -3.71 3.94
C PRO A 75 5.30 -5.05 4.70
N ILE A 76 4.31 -5.22 5.57
CA ILE A 76 4.09 -6.46 6.35
C ILE A 76 2.75 -7.12 5.99
N PRO A 77 2.61 -7.73 4.80
CA PRO A 77 1.35 -8.32 4.35
C PRO A 77 1.05 -9.61 5.12
N LYS A 78 -0.14 -9.70 5.72
CA LYS A 78 -0.63 -10.91 6.38
C LYS A 78 -1.33 -11.84 5.39
N SER A 79 -1.01 -13.13 5.44
CA SER A 79 -1.77 -14.20 4.79
C SER A 79 -1.66 -15.48 5.60
N VAL A 80 -2.69 -16.33 5.52
CA VAL A 80 -2.67 -17.72 6.02
C VAL A 80 -2.77 -18.74 4.88
N THR A 81 -2.87 -18.25 3.63
CA THR A 81 -2.97 -19.09 2.44
C THR A 81 -1.57 -19.28 1.84
N PRO A 82 -1.01 -20.50 1.78
CA PRO A 82 0.37 -20.74 1.32
C PRO A 82 0.68 -20.13 -0.05
N LYS A 83 -0.22 -20.27 -1.03
CA LYS A 83 -0.05 -19.66 -2.36
C LYS A 83 0.12 -18.14 -2.31
N ARG A 84 -0.64 -17.45 -1.46
CA ARG A 84 -0.56 -15.99 -1.27
C ARG A 84 0.69 -15.58 -0.50
N ILE A 85 1.10 -16.38 0.49
CA ILE A 85 2.35 -16.15 1.23
C ILE A 85 3.53 -16.16 0.26
N ARG A 86 3.60 -17.18 -0.62
CA ARG A 86 4.62 -17.25 -1.67
C ARG A 86 4.55 -16.06 -2.62
N ALA A 87 3.37 -15.77 -3.17
CA ALA A 87 3.19 -14.64 -4.09
C ALA A 87 3.60 -13.29 -3.48
N ASN A 88 3.33 -13.06 -2.18
CA ASN A 88 3.69 -11.81 -1.50
C ASN A 88 5.22 -11.61 -1.38
N ILE A 89 6.02 -12.66 -1.49
CA ILE A 89 7.49 -12.60 -1.45
C ILE A 89 8.07 -12.42 -2.87
N GLU A 90 7.38 -12.93 -3.90
CA GLU A 90 7.77 -12.86 -5.32
C GLU A 90 7.55 -11.45 -5.92
N VAL A 91 8.11 -10.42 -5.27
CA VAL A 91 7.97 -8.99 -5.63
C VAL A 91 9.30 -8.28 -5.89
N PHE A 92 10.41 -9.03 -5.89
CA PHE A 92 11.76 -8.47 -6.07
C PHE A 92 12.35 -8.68 -7.46
N ASP A 93 11.67 -9.46 -8.31
CA ASP A 93 12.07 -9.83 -9.67
C ASP A 93 11.53 -8.87 -10.75
N PHE A 94 10.90 -7.77 -10.35
CA PHE A 94 10.45 -6.72 -11.25
C PHE A 94 10.55 -5.33 -10.59
N GLN A 95 10.48 -4.29 -11.43
CA GLN A 95 10.51 -2.90 -11.00
C GLN A 95 9.47 -2.11 -11.80
N LEU A 96 8.76 -1.21 -11.12
CA LEU A 96 7.78 -0.36 -11.78
C LEU A 96 8.47 0.71 -12.62
N LYS A 97 7.90 1.04 -13.78
CA LYS A 97 8.30 2.21 -14.57
C LYS A 97 7.80 3.49 -13.91
N LYS A 98 8.35 4.64 -14.33
CA LYS A 98 7.95 5.94 -13.78
C LYS A 98 6.45 6.17 -13.96
N GLU A 99 5.91 5.91 -15.13
CA GLU A 99 4.51 6.15 -15.47
C GLU A 99 3.58 5.28 -14.62
N GLU A 100 4.01 4.06 -14.28
CA GLU A 100 3.26 3.15 -13.43
C GLU A 100 3.30 3.60 -11.98
N ARG A 101 4.46 4.06 -11.49
CA ARG A 101 4.55 4.70 -10.18
C ARG A 101 3.67 5.95 -10.10
N ASP A 102 3.60 6.76 -11.16
CA ASP A 102 2.74 7.94 -11.22
C ASP A 102 1.25 7.53 -11.11
N VAL A 103 0.84 6.44 -11.77
CA VAL A 103 -0.50 5.83 -11.59
C VAL A 103 -0.71 5.40 -10.15
N MET A 104 0.25 4.69 -9.54
CA MET A 104 0.15 4.25 -8.15
C MET A 104 0.04 5.44 -7.18
N GLN A 105 0.83 6.50 -7.41
CA GLN A 105 0.81 7.74 -6.65
C GLN A 105 -0.55 8.44 -6.73
N SER A 106 -1.20 8.39 -7.90
CA SER A 106 -2.52 9.00 -8.11
C SER A 106 -3.64 8.44 -7.24
N TYR A 107 -3.42 7.33 -6.52
CA TYR A 107 -4.38 6.75 -5.58
C TYR A 107 -4.28 7.27 -4.15
N ASP A 108 -3.30 8.11 -3.83
CA ASP A 108 -3.24 8.73 -2.50
C ASP A 108 -4.46 9.65 -2.31
N ARG A 109 -5.21 9.40 -1.25
CA ARG A 109 -6.41 10.16 -0.89
C ARG A 109 -6.35 10.61 0.57
N ASN A 110 -5.18 10.52 1.20
CA ASN A 110 -5.00 10.72 2.64
C ASN A 110 -6.01 9.91 3.48
N TYR A 111 -6.44 8.75 2.98
CA TYR A 111 -7.51 7.96 3.58
C TYR A 111 -6.94 6.91 4.54
N ARG A 112 -7.25 7.04 5.82
CA ARG A 112 -6.80 6.14 6.88
C ARG A 112 -7.75 4.95 7.03
N THR A 113 -7.31 3.76 6.61
CA THR A 113 -8.02 2.50 6.89
C THR A 113 -8.17 2.24 8.39
N ILE A 114 -7.20 2.68 9.20
CA ILE A 114 -7.18 2.52 10.65
C ILE A 114 -6.96 3.91 11.27
N ALA A 115 -8.04 4.61 11.57
CA ALA A 115 -8.02 5.93 12.20
C ALA A 115 -8.00 5.87 13.73
N VAL A 116 -8.40 4.74 14.33
CA VAL A 116 -8.42 4.55 15.81
C VAL A 116 -9.23 5.65 16.53
N THR A 117 -10.39 5.99 15.97
CA THR A 117 -11.23 7.12 16.43
C THR A 117 -11.72 7.02 17.87
N MET A 118 -11.69 5.82 18.46
CA MET A 118 -11.99 5.59 19.88
C MET A 118 -11.04 6.34 20.84
N TRP A 119 -9.88 6.80 20.37
CA TRP A 119 -8.90 7.56 21.17
C TRP A 119 -8.73 9.01 20.72
N LYS A 120 -9.65 9.53 19.88
CA LYS A 120 -9.56 10.88 19.31
C LYS A 120 -9.47 12.00 20.36
N ASP A 121 -10.05 11.78 21.54
CA ASP A 121 -10.10 12.78 22.61
C ASP A 121 -8.84 12.75 23.49
N SER A 122 -7.88 11.86 23.20
CA SER A 122 -6.58 11.81 23.88
C SER A 122 -5.72 13.01 23.46
N PRO A 123 -5.01 13.68 24.40
CA PRO A 123 -4.03 14.72 24.05
C PRO A 123 -2.84 14.19 23.25
N TYR A 124 -2.68 12.87 23.16
CA TYR A 124 -1.61 12.19 22.41
C TYR A 124 -2.14 11.43 21.18
N TYR A 125 -3.34 11.75 20.69
CA TYR A 125 -3.86 11.15 19.48
C TYR A 125 -2.91 11.47 18.29
N PRO A 126 -2.43 10.47 17.55
CA PRO A 126 -1.29 10.64 16.64
C PRO A 126 -1.66 11.16 15.24
N PHE A 127 -2.94 11.38 14.95
CA PHE A 127 -3.45 11.73 13.61
C PHE A 127 -4.23 13.03 13.62
#